data_AF-A0A2V6FU97-F1
#
_entry.id   AF-A0A2V6FU97-F1
#
_cell.length_a   1.000
_cell.length_b   1.000
_cell.length_c   1.000
_cell.angle_alpha   90.00
_cell.angle_beta   90.00
_cell.angle_gamma   90.00
#
_symmetry.space_group_name_H-M   'P 1'
#
loop_
_entity.id
_entity.type
_entity.pdbx_description
1 polymer ?
#
loop_
_entity_poly.entity_id
_entity_poly.type
_entity_poly.pdbx_seq_one_letter_code
_entity_poly.pdbx_strand_id
1 'polypeptide(L)' 'MHKDLPALTTKIAEVLSKGSEYLVTQPAELRVLRNMSDAEIRDFARNHGWRVIHRLGGRQVEFYNDASERAL' A
#
# COMPACT_ATOMS: atom_id res chain seq x y z
N MET A 1 -4.50 11.35 -12.56
CA MET A 1 -4.48 9.87 -12.53
C MET A 1 -3.05 9.39 -12.37
N HIS A 2 -2.78 8.60 -11.33
CA HIS A 2 -1.44 8.08 -11.05
C HIS A 2 -1.15 6.92 -12.01
N LYS A 3 -0.41 7.17 -13.10
CA LYS A 3 -0.21 6.19 -14.19
C LYS A 3 0.38 4.86 -13.72
N ASP A 4 1.21 4.90 -12.68
CA ASP A 4 1.91 3.74 -12.14
C ASP A 4 1.19 3.07 -10.97
N LEU A 5 0.07 3.65 -10.50
CA LEU A 5 -0.70 3.09 -9.38
C LEU A 5 -1.27 1.69 -9.69
N PRO A 6 -1.81 1.39 -10.89
CA PRO A 6 -2.28 0.03 -11.20
C PRO A 6 -1.16 -1.02 -11.16
N ALA A 7 0.05 -0.66 -11.62
CA ALA A 7 1.21 -1.55 -11.58
C ALA A 7 1.66 -1.79 -10.13
N LEU A 8 1.73 -0.73 -9.32
CA LEU A 8 2.03 -0.83 -7.90
C LEU A 8 0.98 -1.68 -7.16
N THR A 9 -0.30 -1.47 -7.45
CA THR A 9 -1.41 -2.23 -6.86
C THR A 9 -1.27 -3.72 -7.14
N THR A 10 -0.98 -4.09 -8.40
CA THR A 10 -0.79 -5.48 -8.81
C THR A 10 0.37 -6.11 -8.05
N LYS A 11 1.49 -5.39 -7.92
CA LYS A 11 2.66 -5.86 -7.17
C LYS A 11 2.36 -6.07 -5.69
N ILE A 12 1.72 -5.11 -5.03
CA ILE A 12 1.35 -5.23 -3.61
C ILE A 12 0.42 -6.44 -3.41
N ALA A 13 -0.60 -6.58 -4.25
CA ALA A 13 -1.54 -7.70 -4.20
C ALA A 13 -0.84 -9.05 -4.37
N GLU A 14 0.08 -9.16 -5.32
CA GLU A 14 0.83 -10.40 -5.55
C GLU A 14 1.67 -10.77 -4.32
N VAL A 15 2.41 -9.81 -3.74
CA VAL A 15 3.23 -10.08 -2.56
C VAL A 15 2.36 -10.47 -1.37
N LEU A 16 1.29 -9.71 -1.09
CA LEU A 16 0.39 -9.97 0.03
C LEU A 16 -0.48 -11.22 -0.15
N SER A 17 -0.64 -11.72 -1.38
CA SER A 17 -1.28 -13.03 -1.62
C SER A 17 -0.40 -14.21 -1.16
N LYS A 18 0.93 -13.99 -1.08
CA LYS A 18 1.93 -15.01 -0.75
C LYS A 18 2.55 -14.81 0.63
N GLY A 19 2.30 -13.67 1.29
CA GLY A 19 2.90 -13.29 2.56
C GLY A 19 2.06 -12.31 3.36
N SER A 20 2.54 -11.91 4.53
CA SER A 20 1.81 -11.04 5.46
C SER A 20 2.10 -9.55 5.27
N GLU A 21 3.20 -9.18 4.60
CA GLU A 21 3.67 -7.81 4.53
C GLU A 21 4.35 -7.46 3.19
N TYR A 22 4.27 -6.19 2.83
CA TYR A 22 5.02 -5.59 1.73
C TYR A 22 5.58 -4.23 2.16
N LEU A 23 6.90 -4.16 2.24
CA LEU A 23 7.64 -2.92 2.49
C LEU A 23 7.95 -2.21 1.18
N VAL A 24 7.49 -0.97 1.04
CA VAL A 24 7.79 -0.14 -0.13
C VAL A 24 9.22 0.38 -0.03
N THR A 25 10.13 -0.22 -0.79
CA THR A 25 11.56 0.13 -0.80
C THR A 25 12.00 0.87 -2.05
N GLN A 26 11.24 0.80 -3.14
CA GLN A 26 11.67 1.35 -4.43
C GLN A 26 11.30 2.84 -4.53
N PRO A 27 12.22 3.73 -4.94
CA PRO A 27 11.94 5.16 -5.07
C PRO A 27 10.77 5.50 -6.01
N ALA A 28 10.58 4.70 -7.07
CA ALA A 28 9.47 4.88 -8.01
C ALA A 28 8.11 4.64 -7.32
N GLU A 29 8.00 3.59 -6.51
CA GLU A 29 6.78 3.25 -5.77
C GLU A 29 6.48 4.29 -4.69
N LEU A 30 7.51 4.72 -3.96
CA LEU A 30 7.38 5.81 -2.99
C LEU A 30 6.90 7.10 -3.67
N ARG A 31 7.33 7.37 -4.91
CA ARG A 31 6.87 8.56 -5.66
C ARG A 31 5.39 8.48 -6.03
N VAL A 32 4.88 7.29 -6.36
CA VAL A 32 3.45 7.08 -6.58
C VAL A 32 2.67 7.42 -5.32
N LEU A 33 3.10 6.88 -4.18
CA LEU A 33 2.42 7.08 -2.90
C LEU A 33 2.56 8.51 -2.38
N ARG A 34 3.70 9.19 -2.58
CA ARG A 34 3.91 10.59 -2.16
C ARG A 34 2.96 11.61 -2.80
N ASN A 35 2.37 11.27 -3.93
CA ASN A 35 1.37 12.12 -4.59
C ASN A 35 -0.03 11.94 -4.00
N MET A 36 -0.18 10.99 -3.05
CA MET A 36 -1.39 10.74 -2.29
C MET A 36 -1.20 11.27 -0.87
N SER A 37 -2.26 11.84 -0.30
CA SER A 37 -2.33 12.15 1.12
C SER A 37 -2.35 10.88 1.98
N ASP A 38 -2.05 11.03 3.26
CA ASP A 38 -2.10 9.91 4.22
C ASP A 38 -3.48 9.24 4.26
N ALA A 39 -4.55 10.05 4.15
CA ALA A 39 -5.93 9.55 4.08
C ALA A 39 -6.18 8.74 2.79
N GLU A 40 -5.75 9.26 1.64
CA GLU A 40 -5.89 8.54 0.35
C GLU A 40 -5.12 7.21 0.35
N ILE A 41 -3.95 7.14 0.98
CA ILE A 41 -3.19 5.88 1.08
C ILE A 41 -3.91 4.86 1.98
N ARG A 42 -4.50 5.32 3.10
CA ARG A 42 -5.29 4.46 3.98
C ARG A 42 -6.56 3.94 3.30
N ASP A 43 -7.27 4.81 2.58
CA ASP A 43 -8.47 4.43 1.84
C ASP A 43 -8.13 3.48 0.69
N PHE A 44 -7.03 3.73 -0.02
CA PHE A 44 -6.48 2.82 -1.01
C PHE A 44 -6.22 1.43 -0.41
N ALA A 45 -5.47 1.34 0.69
CA ALA A 45 -5.18 0.06 1.34
C ALA A 45 -6.45 -0.67 1.76
N ARG A 46 -7.38 0.04 2.41
CA ARG A 46 -8.67 -0.51 2.87
C ARG A 46 -9.51 -1.06 1.72
N ASN A 47 -9.58 -0.36 0.60
CA ASN A 47 -10.32 -0.81 -0.59
C ASN A 47 -9.79 -2.14 -1.18
N HIS A 48 -8.56 -2.52 -0.82
CA HIS A 48 -7.95 -3.79 -1.20
C HIS A 48 -7.92 -4.83 -0.06
N GLY A 49 -8.48 -4.52 1.12
CA GLY A 49 -8.43 -5.38 2.31
C GLY A 49 -7.04 -5.44 2.93
N TRP A 50 -6.28 -4.35 2.84
CA TRP A 50 -4.94 -4.23 3.40
C TRP A 50 -4.92 -3.16 4.48
N ARG A 51 -4.08 -3.39 5.48
CA ARG A 51 -3.71 -2.35 6.44
C ARG A 51 -2.42 -1.68 5.99
N VAL A 52 -2.31 -0.36 6.21
CA VAL A 52 -1.09 0.41 5.89
C VAL A 52 -0.53 1.12 7.12
N ILE A 53 0.80 1.15 7.24
CA ILE A 53 1.52 1.88 8.29
C ILE A 53 2.58 2.77 7.64
N HIS A 54 2.62 4.03 8.07
CA HIS A 54 3.70 4.96 7.74
C HIS A 54 4.71 5.01 8.89
N ARG A 55 5.98 4.73 8.60
CA ARG A 55 7.09 4.79 9.58
C ARG A 55 8.11 5.86 9.23
N LEU A 56 8.91 6.23 10.22
CA LEU A 56 10.07 7.14 10.12
C LEU A 56 9.74 8.44 9.36
N GLY A 57 8.83 9.25 9.91
CA GLY A 57 8.49 10.57 9.37
C GLY A 57 7.88 10.54 7.96
N GLY A 58 7.15 9.47 7.61
CA GLY A 58 6.48 9.33 6.31
C GLY A 58 7.40 8.86 5.17
N ARG A 59 8.61 8.40 5.49
CA ARG A 59 9.58 7.91 4.48
C ARG A 59 9.41 6.44 4.13
N GLN A 60 8.77 5.69 5.01
CA GLN A 60 8.58 4.26 4.87
C GLN A 60 7.09 3.94 4.89
N VAL A 61 6.62 3.20 3.89
CA VAL A 61 5.24 2.73 3.79
C VAL A 61 5.25 1.21 3.80
N GLU A 62 4.46 0.62 4.68
CA GLU A 62 4.32 -0.82 4.84
C GLU A 62 2.85 -1.19 4.65
N PHE A 63 2.59 -2.12 3.74
CA PHE A 63 1.28 -2.74 3.58
C PHE A 63 1.28 -4.11 4.25
N TYR A 64 0.16 -4.46 4.86
CA TYR A 64 -0.05 -5.72 5.54
C TYR A 64 -1.31 -6.37 5.00
N ASN A 65 -1.24 -7.69 4.81
CA ASN A 65 -2.42 -8.48 4.52
C ASN A 65 -3.27 -8.51 5.79
N ASP A 66 -4.40 -7.80 5.77
CA ASP A 66 -5.34 -7.78 6.88
C ASP A 66 -6.63 -8.47 6.44
N ALA A 67 -6.60 -9.79 6.47
CA ALA A 67 -7.77 -10.63 6.18
C ALA A 67 -8.98 -10.29 7.10
N SER A 68 -8.75 -9.58 8.21
CA SER A 68 -9.77 -9.12 9.15
C SER A 68 -10.52 -7.86 8.67
N GLU A 69 -9.92 -7.02 7.82
CA GLU A 69 -10.61 -5.82 7.26
C GLU A 69 -11.62 -6.20 6.17
N ARG A 70 -11.54 -7.43 5.64
CA ARG A 70 -12.45 -7.96 4.61
C ARG A 70 -13.78 -8.49 5.15
N ALA A 71 -14.06 -8.26 6.44
CA ALA A 71 -15.36 -8.53 7.03
C ALA A 71 -16.28 -7.32 6.82
N LEU A 72 -16.94 -7.25 5.66
CA LEU A 72 -18.27 -6.66 5.43
C LEU A 72 -18.71 -6.95 3.99
#